data_AF-A0A4Q5ZFG7-F1
#
_entry.id   AF-A0A4Q5ZFG7-F1
#
_cell.length_a   1.000
_cell.length_b   1.000
_cell.length_c   1.000
_cell.angle_alpha   90.00
_cell.angle_beta   90.00
_cell.angle_gamma   90.00
#
_symmetry.space_group_name_H-M   'P 1'
#
loop_
_entity.id
_entity.type
_entity.pdbx_description
1 polymer ?
#
loop_
_entity_poly.entity_id
_entity_poly.type
_entity_poly.pdbx_seq_one_letter_code
_entity_poly.pdbx_strand_id
1 'polypeptide(L)'
;MATHKDFTPTDEPQAPGTLGMPSPASFAEEDEDDLLPEIDFHTLFIVIQKSVIWIILLLALCVFASFMFLRYTKEVFESKSIIKIDEKSDAGKLGLSPFDAKPGNLNVSQLSGEIEFIKSNMIFERLVETMPLDISYYQIGNILTNEQYKISPFKVQYEVLNPEIYNIPVNIELESDKRYTLSYAVGGKAFSKEYNYTDVVTTPDFIIKTTPTSFFNKGMFGLPFYFVVNSEKNIKEYVQSNLKAAILNADANTISV
;
A
#
# COMPACT_ATOMS: atom_id res chain seq x y z
N MET A 1 -83.41 -61.60 63.03
CA MET A 1 -84.82 -61.22 62.85
C MET A 1 -84.84 -60.22 61.69
N ALA A 2 -84.92 -60.65 60.43
CA ALA A 2 -86.00 -61.34 59.71
C ALA A 2 -87.20 -60.42 59.40
N THR A 3 -87.25 -59.95 58.15
CA THR A 3 -88.41 -59.63 57.25
C THR A 3 -87.77 -59.03 55.98
N HIS A 4 -87.68 -59.64 54.78
CA HIS A 4 -88.64 -60.40 53.96
C HIS A 4 -89.90 -59.56 53.71
N LYS A 5 -90.39 -59.25 52.50
CA LYS A 5 -90.15 -59.61 51.09
C LYS A 5 -90.88 -58.54 50.26
N ASP A 6 -90.60 -58.45 48.96
CA ASP A 6 -91.60 -58.46 47.86
C ASP A 6 -90.89 -57.97 46.58
N PHE A 7 -90.47 -58.88 45.70
CA PHE A 7 -91.23 -59.56 44.63
C PHE A 7 -91.32 -58.71 43.35
N THR A 8 -90.58 -59.20 42.36
CA THR A 8 -90.47 -58.91 40.90
C THR A 8 -91.80 -59.14 40.15
N PRO A 9 -91.92 -59.18 38.79
CA PRO A 9 -90.98 -58.94 37.66
C PRO A 9 -91.59 -57.98 36.60
N THR A 10 -90.97 -57.63 35.47
CA THR A 10 -90.99 -58.37 34.17
C THR A 10 -90.27 -57.44 33.17
N ASP A 11 -89.05 -57.74 32.74
CA ASP A 11 -88.66 -58.49 31.53
C ASP A 11 -89.21 -57.93 30.20
N GLU A 12 -88.33 -57.31 29.39
CA GLU A 12 -88.30 -57.40 27.93
C GLU A 12 -86.96 -56.83 27.38
N PRO A 13 -86.49 -57.22 26.17
CA PRO A 13 -85.30 -58.04 26.02
C PRO A 13 -84.12 -57.33 25.33
N GLN A 14 -82.93 -57.91 25.51
CA GLN A 14 -81.68 -57.49 24.85
C GLN A 14 -81.66 -57.80 23.34
N ALA A 15 -81.05 -56.90 22.56
CA ALA A 15 -80.54 -57.16 21.22
C ALA A 15 -79.00 -57.28 21.24
N PRO A 16 -78.38 -58.22 20.49
CA PRO A 16 -76.95 -58.51 20.56
C PRO A 16 -76.15 -57.69 19.55
N GLY A 17 -74.98 -57.16 19.94
CA GLY A 17 -74.14 -56.35 19.07
C GLY A 17 -72.64 -56.50 19.37
N THR A 18 -72.04 -57.54 18.77
CA THR A 18 -70.67 -57.62 18.23
C THR A 18 -69.47 -57.15 19.08
N LEU A 19 -68.72 -58.14 19.58
CA LEU A 19 -67.30 -58.03 19.94
C LEU A 19 -66.45 -57.63 18.71
N GLY A 20 -65.65 -56.57 18.83
CA GLY A 20 -64.58 -56.21 17.90
C GLY A 20 -63.28 -55.97 18.67
N MET A 21 -62.21 -56.68 18.29
CA MET A 21 -60.87 -56.63 18.89
C MET A 21 -60.17 -55.26 18.63
N PRO A 22 -59.21 -54.85 19.48
CA PRO A 22 -58.28 -53.76 19.13
C PRO A 22 -57.21 -54.24 18.13
N SER A 23 -56.99 -53.48 17.06
CA SER A 23 -55.93 -53.66 16.05
C SER A 23 -54.93 -52.49 16.11
N PRO A 24 -53.70 -52.59 15.56
CA PRO A 24 -52.45 -52.35 16.28
C PRO A 24 -51.85 -50.96 16.01
N ALA A 25 -50.81 -50.64 16.79
CA ALA A 25 -49.97 -49.45 16.65
C ALA A 25 -49.50 -49.19 15.21
N SER A 26 -49.71 -47.97 14.72
CA SER A 26 -48.99 -47.40 13.57
C SER A 26 -47.86 -46.50 14.09
N PHE A 27 -46.62 -46.92 13.86
CA PHE A 27 -45.44 -46.10 14.01
C PHE A 27 -45.31 -45.14 12.82
N ALA A 28 -44.87 -43.92 13.14
CA ALA A 28 -44.03 -43.01 12.35
C ALA A 28 -44.39 -42.71 10.89
N GLU A 29 -44.84 -41.49 10.66
CA GLU A 29 -44.34 -40.65 9.57
C GLU A 29 -43.77 -39.39 10.24
N GLU A 30 -42.43 -39.32 10.34
CA GLU A 30 -41.70 -38.07 10.56
C GLU A 30 -41.40 -37.52 9.17
N ASP A 31 -42.03 -36.40 8.81
CA ASP A 31 -41.74 -35.66 7.59
C ASP A 31 -40.36 -34.98 7.76
N GLU A 32 -39.32 -35.59 7.18
CA GLU A 32 -38.00 -34.97 6.97
C GLU A 32 -38.02 -34.09 5.72
N ASP A 33 -38.70 -32.95 5.81
CA ASP A 33 -38.62 -31.91 4.79
C ASP A 33 -38.55 -30.56 5.50
N ASP A 34 -37.32 -30.16 5.87
CA ASP A 34 -36.83 -28.78 5.85
C ASP A 34 -35.42 -28.67 6.46
N LEU A 35 -34.43 -29.24 5.78
CA LEU A 35 -33.00 -29.07 6.10
C LEU A 35 -32.35 -27.90 5.35
N LEU A 36 -33.13 -26.90 4.94
CA LEU A 36 -32.59 -25.58 4.64
C LEU A 36 -33.41 -24.56 5.43
N PRO A 37 -32.80 -23.73 6.29
CA PRO A 37 -33.54 -22.66 6.94
C PRO A 37 -34.13 -21.75 5.86
N GLU A 38 -35.45 -21.82 5.68
CA GLU A 38 -36.18 -20.87 4.85
C GLU A 38 -35.93 -19.49 5.44
N ILE A 39 -35.27 -18.62 4.67
CA ILE A 39 -34.90 -17.29 5.15
C ILE A 39 -36.21 -16.50 5.33
N ASP A 40 -36.66 -16.35 6.57
CA ASP A 40 -37.85 -15.58 6.91
C ASP A 40 -37.58 -14.06 6.76
N PHE A 41 -37.89 -13.54 5.57
CA PHE A 41 -37.77 -12.13 5.21
C PHE A 41 -38.65 -11.20 6.07
N HIS A 42 -39.75 -11.70 6.64
CA HIS A 42 -40.65 -10.90 7.47
C HIS A 42 -40.01 -10.59 8.82
N THR A 43 -39.41 -11.60 9.45
CA THR A 43 -38.66 -11.43 10.69
C THR A 43 -37.44 -10.51 10.49
N LEU A 44 -36.72 -10.66 9.37
CA LEU A 44 -35.61 -9.77 9.03
C LEU A 44 -36.05 -8.30 8.88
N PHE A 45 -37.21 -8.04 8.26
CA PHE A 45 -37.71 -6.68 8.06
C PHE A 45 -38.06 -5.97 9.38
N ILE A 46 -38.64 -6.69 10.35
CA ILE A 46 -38.95 -6.14 11.69
C ILE A 46 -37.66 -5.80 12.46
N VAL A 47 -36.64 -6.67 12.37
CA VAL A 47 -35.33 -6.42 12.98
C VAL A 47 -34.65 -5.19 12.35
N ILE A 48 -34.74 -5.03 11.03
CA ILE A 48 -34.22 -3.86 10.32
C ILE A 48 -34.91 -2.59 10.80
N GLN A 49 -36.26 -2.52 10.82
CA GLN A 49 -36.98 -1.32 11.26
C GLN A 49 -36.68 -0.92 12.71
N LYS A 50 -36.46 -1.88 13.61
CA LYS A 50 -36.15 -1.59 15.02
C LYS A 50 -34.68 -1.21 15.24
N SER A 51 -33.78 -1.64 14.36
CA SER A 51 -32.33 -1.40 14.46
C SER A 51 -31.79 -0.39 13.43
N VAL A 52 -32.66 0.31 12.69
CA VAL A 52 -32.26 1.28 11.64
C VAL A 52 -31.21 2.27 12.14
N ILE A 53 -31.36 2.78 13.37
CA ILE A 53 -30.40 3.73 13.96
C ILE A 53 -28.99 3.13 14.06
N TRP A 54 -28.88 1.86 14.45
CA TRP A 54 -27.60 1.15 14.60
C TRP A 54 -27.01 0.77 13.25
N ILE A 55 -27.86 0.39 12.29
CA ILE A 55 -27.45 0.09 10.91
C ILE A 55 -26.91 1.36 10.24
N ILE A 56 -27.61 2.50 10.36
CA ILE A 56 -27.15 3.79 9.82
C ILE A 56 -25.86 4.22 10.52
N LEU A 57 -25.75 4.04 11.83
CA LEU A 57 -24.53 4.38 12.57
C LEU A 57 -23.34 3.53 12.12
N LEU A 58 -23.53 2.23 11.92
CA LEU A 58 -22.48 1.34 11.43
C LEU A 58 -22.09 1.67 9.98
N LEU A 59 -23.06 1.97 9.13
CA LEU A 59 -22.82 2.44 7.77
C LEU A 59 -22.03 3.76 7.76
N ALA A 60 -22.44 4.73 8.59
CA ALA A 60 -21.75 6.01 8.74
C ALA A 60 -20.32 5.82 9.26
N LEU A 61 -20.11 4.89 10.20
CA LEU A 61 -18.78 4.55 10.71
C LEU A 61 -17.89 3.94 9.62
N CYS A 62 -18.43 3.04 8.80
CA CYS A 62 -17.69 2.46 7.66
C CYS A 62 -17.32 3.52 6.62
N VAL A 63 -18.25 4.43 6.27
CA VAL A 63 -17.97 5.54 5.35
C VAL A 63 -16.94 6.49 5.95
N PHE A 64 -17.06 6.81 7.24
CA PHE A 64 -16.11 7.65 7.95
C PHE A 64 -14.71 7.02 8.00
N ALA A 65 -14.62 5.73 8.33
CA ALA A 65 -13.37 4.99 8.34
C ALA A 65 -12.73 4.92 6.95
N SER A 66 -13.53 4.66 5.90
CA SER A 66 -13.07 4.65 4.51
C SER A 66 -12.57 6.04 4.08
N PHE A 67 -13.35 7.10 4.36
CA PHE A 67 -12.94 8.48 4.08
C PHE A 67 -11.64 8.84 4.80
N MET A 68 -11.51 8.44 6.07
CA MET A 68 -10.32 8.68 6.87
C MET A 68 -9.12 7.91 6.32
N PHE A 69 -9.31 6.66 5.90
CA PHE A 69 -8.28 5.85 5.26
C PHE A 69 -7.78 6.46 3.95
N LEU A 70 -8.67 6.88 3.05
CA LEU A 70 -8.30 7.56 1.81
C LEU A 70 -7.59 8.89 2.08
N ARG A 71 -8.04 9.64 3.09
CA ARG A 71 -7.44 10.94 3.45
C ARG A 71 -6.02 10.82 3.97
N TYR A 72 -5.66 9.70 4.59
CA TYR A 72 -4.35 9.48 5.20
C TYR A 72 -3.42 8.53 4.42
N THR A 73 -3.89 7.95 3.32
CA THR A 73 -3.04 7.14 2.43
C THR A 73 -2.18 8.05 1.55
N LYS A 74 -0.86 7.86 1.58
CA LYS A 74 0.08 8.59 0.72
C LYS A 74 -0.06 8.12 -0.73
N GLU A 75 -0.11 9.06 -1.67
CA GLU A 75 -0.08 8.76 -3.10
C GLU A 75 1.28 8.13 -3.46
N VAL A 76 1.25 6.97 -4.11
CA VAL A 76 2.44 6.30 -4.64
C VAL A 76 2.45 6.52 -6.15
N PHE A 77 3.52 7.13 -6.65
CA PHE A 77 3.70 7.41 -8.07
C PHE A 77 4.69 6.44 -8.68
N GLU A 78 4.40 5.97 -9.89
CA GLU A 78 5.28 5.13 -10.70
C GLU A 78 5.45 5.77 -12.09
N SER A 79 6.68 5.76 -12.62
CA SER A 79 6.98 6.18 -13.98
C SER A 79 7.38 4.95 -14.79
N LYS A 80 6.76 4.75 -15.95
CA LYS A 80 7.03 3.60 -16.82
C LYS A 80 7.49 4.07 -18.20
N SER A 81 8.56 3.46 -18.70
CA SER A 81 9.08 3.65 -20.05
C SER A 81 9.12 2.32 -20.81
N ILE A 82 8.90 2.38 -22.12
CA ILE A 82 9.02 1.22 -23.01
C ILE A 82 10.15 1.53 -24.00
N ILE A 83 11.19 0.70 -23.96
CA ILE A 83 12.37 0.83 -24.81
C ILE A 83 12.34 -0.30 -25.84
N LYS A 84 12.41 0.06 -27.11
CA LYS A 84 12.60 -0.90 -28.21
C LYS A 84 14.09 -1.00 -28.52
N ILE A 85 14.61 -2.22 -28.56
CA ILE A 85 15.98 -2.51 -28.94
C ILE A 85 16.00 -2.83 -30.44
N ASP A 86 16.76 -2.04 -31.19
CA ASP A 86 17.01 -2.33 -32.61
C ASP A 86 18.08 -3.43 -32.72
N GLU A 87 17.69 -4.57 -33.30
CA GLU A 87 18.63 -5.64 -33.64
C GLU A 87 19.57 -5.17 -34.76
N LYS A 88 20.79 -4.75 -34.41
CA LYS A 88 21.91 -4.84 -35.34
C LYS A 88 22.45 -6.27 -35.31
N SER A 89 21.76 -7.17 -36.00
CA SER A 89 22.27 -8.51 -36.25
C SER A 89 23.48 -8.43 -37.20
N ASP A 90 24.68 -8.29 -36.64
CA ASP A 90 25.92 -8.57 -37.38
C ASP A 90 26.14 -10.08 -37.58
N ALA A 91 25.33 -10.94 -36.93
CA ALA A 91 25.35 -12.38 -37.11
C ALA A 91 24.93 -12.82 -38.53
N GLY A 92 24.01 -12.08 -39.18
CA GLY A 92 23.67 -12.29 -40.59
C GLY A 92 24.82 -11.99 -41.58
N LYS A 93 25.84 -11.23 -41.17
CA LYS A 93 27.01 -10.91 -42.00
C LYS A 93 28.15 -11.91 -41.88
N LEU A 94 28.15 -12.74 -40.84
CA LEU A 94 29.21 -13.71 -40.55
C LEU A 94 28.89 -15.15 -40.97
N GLY A 95 27.68 -15.42 -41.50
CA GLY A 95 27.31 -16.74 -42.03
C GLY A 95 27.23 -17.86 -40.99
N LEU A 96 27.39 -17.54 -39.71
CA LEU A 96 27.30 -18.47 -38.59
C LEU A 96 25.89 -18.40 -38.01
N SER A 97 24.92 -18.98 -38.73
CA SER A 97 23.60 -19.24 -38.14
C SER A 97 23.73 -20.44 -37.20
N PRO A 98 23.44 -20.32 -35.89
CA PRO A 98 23.41 -21.47 -35.00
C PRO A 98 22.19 -22.32 -35.40
N PHE A 99 22.46 -23.43 -36.06
CA PHE A 99 21.48 -24.31 -36.70
C PHE A 99 20.43 -24.91 -35.73
N ASP A 100 20.61 -24.73 -34.41
CA ASP A 100 19.80 -25.34 -33.35
C ASP A 100 19.15 -24.35 -32.37
N ALA A 101 19.30 -23.04 -32.57
CA ALA A 101 18.71 -22.06 -31.66
C ALA A 101 17.32 -21.62 -32.14
N LYS A 102 16.27 -21.97 -31.37
CA LYS A 102 14.92 -21.42 -31.57
C LYS A 102 15.03 -19.88 -31.60
N PRO A 103 14.51 -19.20 -32.64
CA PRO A 103 14.69 -17.75 -32.81
C PRO A 103 14.27 -16.92 -31.59
N GLY A 104 13.23 -17.36 -30.85
CA GLY A 104 12.80 -16.68 -29.61
C GLY A 104 13.78 -16.79 -28.43
N ASN A 105 14.67 -17.78 -28.37
CA ASN A 105 15.58 -17.96 -27.23
C ASN A 105 16.82 -17.03 -27.34
N LEU A 106 17.29 -16.77 -28.56
CA LEU A 106 18.39 -15.82 -28.80
C LEU A 106 17.96 -14.40 -28.43
N ASN A 107 16.75 -14.00 -28.81
CA ASN A 107 16.22 -12.66 -28.54
C ASN A 107 16.02 -12.45 -27.03
N VAL A 108 15.52 -13.44 -26.29
CA VAL A 108 15.40 -13.35 -24.83
C VAL A 108 16.77 -13.22 -24.15
N SER A 109 17.80 -13.93 -24.61
CA SER A 109 19.15 -13.80 -24.05
C SER A 109 19.76 -12.42 -24.30
N GLN A 110 19.56 -11.86 -25.50
CA GLN A 110 20.02 -10.51 -25.84
C GLN A 110 19.29 -9.46 -25.01
N LEU A 111 17.96 -9.53 -24.93
CA LEU A 111 17.16 -8.61 -24.10
C LEU A 111 17.50 -8.72 -22.62
N SER A 112 17.83 -9.91 -22.12
CA SER A 112 18.30 -10.10 -20.74
C SER A 112 19.65 -9.40 -20.52
N GLY A 113 20.57 -9.48 -21.48
CA GLY A 113 21.84 -8.75 -21.45
C GLY A 113 21.64 -7.23 -21.43
N GLU A 114 20.67 -6.71 -22.19
CA GLU A 114 20.34 -5.27 -22.16
C GLU A 114 19.69 -4.85 -20.83
N ILE A 115 18.86 -5.71 -20.23
CA ILE A 115 18.32 -5.48 -18.88
C ILE A 115 19.46 -5.41 -17.85
N GLU A 116 20.44 -6.31 -17.92
CA GLU A 116 21.62 -6.27 -17.05
C GLU A 116 22.46 -5.03 -17.30
N PHE A 117 22.61 -4.61 -18.55
CA PHE A 117 23.29 -3.36 -18.90
C PHE A 117 22.60 -2.14 -18.30
N ILE A 118 21.26 -2.05 -18.38
CA ILE A 118 20.48 -0.98 -17.74
C ILE A 118 20.69 -0.97 -16.22
N LYS A 119 20.83 -2.14 -15.58
CA LYS A 119 21.09 -2.29 -14.14
C LYS A 119 22.56 -2.19 -13.75
N SER A 120 23.45 -1.93 -14.71
CA SER A 120 24.90 -1.92 -14.48
C SER A 120 25.36 -0.69 -13.69
N ASN A 121 26.53 -0.82 -13.06
CA ASN A 121 27.16 0.30 -12.35
C ASN A 121 27.50 1.47 -13.28
N MET A 122 27.85 1.20 -14.54
CA MET A 122 28.19 2.25 -15.51
C MET A 122 27.00 3.16 -15.80
N ILE A 123 25.80 2.59 -15.95
CA ILE A 123 24.57 3.38 -16.14
C ILE A 123 24.25 4.17 -14.87
N PHE A 124 24.47 3.57 -13.70
CA PHE A 124 24.27 4.24 -12.42
C PHE A 124 25.21 5.46 -12.24
N GLU A 125 26.51 5.32 -12.52
CA GLU A 125 27.47 6.43 -12.44
C GLU A 125 27.04 7.61 -13.31
N ARG A 126 26.66 7.32 -14.56
CA ARG A 126 26.18 8.34 -15.50
C ARG A 126 24.87 8.99 -15.06
N LEU A 127 24.00 8.23 -14.40
CA LEU A 127 22.74 8.72 -13.84
C LEU A 127 23.01 9.70 -12.70
N VAL A 128 23.93 9.39 -11.80
CA VAL A 128 24.32 10.29 -10.68
C VAL A 128 25.00 11.56 -11.19
N GLU A 129 25.81 11.47 -12.24
CA GLU A 129 26.42 12.66 -12.87
C GLU A 129 25.37 13.58 -13.54
N THR A 130 24.34 13.00 -14.15
CA THR A 130 23.32 13.75 -14.89
C THR A 130 22.20 14.26 -13.97
N MET A 131 21.92 13.53 -12.89
CA MET A 131 20.86 13.83 -11.94
C MET A 131 21.46 13.98 -10.53
N PRO A 132 21.49 15.21 -9.97
CA PRO A 132 21.99 15.44 -8.61
C PRO A 132 21.00 14.87 -7.58
N LEU A 133 21.13 13.57 -7.31
CA LEU A 133 20.39 12.79 -6.29
C LEU A 133 21.10 12.77 -4.94
N ASP A 134 22.18 13.54 -4.83
CA ASP A 134 23.02 13.69 -3.67
C ASP A 134 22.29 14.35 -2.50
N ILE A 135 21.32 15.22 -2.76
CA ILE A 135 20.51 15.89 -1.75
C ILE A 135 19.03 15.55 -1.90
N SER A 136 18.45 14.97 -0.86
CA SER A 136 17.00 14.79 -0.74
C SER A 136 16.41 15.87 0.16
N TYR A 137 15.33 16.52 -0.29
CA TYR A 137 14.64 17.59 0.44
C TYR A 137 13.28 17.11 0.92
N TYR A 138 12.94 17.41 2.17
CA TYR A 138 11.70 16.98 2.78
C TYR A 138 11.04 18.11 3.57
N GLN A 139 9.73 18.10 3.57
CA GLN A 139 8.90 18.91 4.44
C GLN A 139 8.18 18.00 5.42
N ILE A 140 8.39 18.24 6.72
CA ILE A 140 7.68 17.52 7.77
C ILE A 140 6.27 18.12 7.87
N GLY A 141 5.27 17.33 7.53
CA GLY A 141 3.88 17.63 7.87
C GLY A 141 3.51 17.04 9.22
N ASN A 142 2.34 17.42 9.73
CA ASN A 142 1.81 16.89 11.00
C ASN A 142 1.51 15.37 10.95
N ILE A 143 1.32 14.82 9.75
CA ILE A 143 0.86 13.44 9.53
C ILE A 143 1.71 12.74 8.47
N LEU A 144 2.08 13.46 7.41
CA LEU A 144 2.83 12.93 6.28
C LEU A 144 4.05 13.82 6.02
N THR A 145 5.20 13.18 5.83
CA THR A 145 6.39 13.84 5.30
C THR A 145 6.34 13.80 3.78
N ASN A 146 6.43 14.99 3.17
CA ASN A 146 6.44 15.12 1.73
C ASN A 146 7.87 15.38 1.22
N GLU A 147 8.27 14.66 0.17
CA GLU A 147 9.54 14.88 -0.49
C GLU A 147 9.40 16.01 -1.51
N GLN A 148 10.24 17.02 -1.38
CA GLN A 148 10.18 18.25 -2.17
C GLN A 148 11.27 18.29 -3.24
N TYR A 149 11.42 17.20 -4.01
CA TYR A 149 12.40 17.14 -5.09
C TYR A 149 12.04 18.12 -6.22
N LYS A 150 12.99 19.00 -6.61
CA LYS A 150 12.84 20.12 -7.57
C LYS A 150 11.87 21.25 -7.21
N ILE A 151 10.97 21.04 -6.26
CA ILE A 151 10.01 22.06 -5.77
C ILE A 151 10.36 22.60 -4.38
N SER A 152 11.53 22.22 -3.85
CA SER A 152 12.05 22.74 -2.58
C SER A 152 12.15 24.28 -2.61
N PRO A 153 11.74 24.96 -1.53
CA PRO A 153 11.85 26.41 -1.42
C PRO A 153 13.29 26.92 -1.25
N PHE A 154 14.24 26.02 -0.99
CA PHE A 154 15.66 26.34 -0.90
C PHE A 154 16.50 25.28 -1.61
N LYS A 155 17.65 25.73 -2.12
CA LYS A 155 18.68 24.89 -2.71
C LYS A 155 19.92 24.95 -1.82
N VAL A 156 20.40 23.77 -1.44
CA VAL A 156 21.62 23.58 -0.68
C VAL A 156 22.75 23.22 -1.64
N GLN A 157 23.89 23.86 -1.47
CA GLN A 157 25.19 23.42 -1.99
C GLN A 157 26.06 23.10 -0.79
N TYR A 158 26.75 21.97 -0.82
CA TYR A 158 27.52 21.52 0.33
C TYR A 158 28.91 21.02 -0.08
N GLU A 159 29.81 21.01 0.89
CA GLU A 159 31.09 20.31 0.86
C GLU A 159 31.23 19.58 2.20
N VAL A 160 31.33 18.24 2.16
CA VAL A 160 31.40 17.41 3.37
C VAL A 160 32.80 17.46 3.95
N LEU A 161 32.90 17.79 5.24
CA LEU A 161 34.15 17.76 6.01
C LEU A 161 34.24 16.51 6.88
N ASN A 162 33.11 16.06 7.43
CA ASN A 162 32.97 14.85 8.23
C ASN A 162 32.02 13.85 7.55
N PRO A 163 32.51 12.70 7.08
CA PRO A 163 31.67 11.66 6.44
C PRO A 163 30.54 11.13 7.34
N GLU A 164 30.60 11.30 8.66
CA GLU A 164 29.51 10.88 9.55
C GLU A 164 28.20 11.65 9.30
N ILE A 165 28.23 12.80 8.62
CA ILE A 165 27.01 13.56 8.29
C ILE A 165 26.14 12.88 7.22
N TYR A 166 26.70 11.94 6.45
CA TYR A 166 25.93 11.28 5.40
C TYR A 166 24.74 10.53 5.96
N ASN A 167 23.61 10.64 5.26
CA ASN A 167 22.34 10.00 5.58
C ASN A 167 21.70 10.48 6.91
N ILE A 168 22.18 11.58 7.47
CA ILE A 168 21.61 12.21 8.66
C ILE A 168 20.68 13.36 8.24
N PRO A 169 19.47 13.48 8.84
CA PRO A 169 18.59 14.61 8.59
C PRO A 169 19.16 15.89 9.19
N VAL A 170 19.32 16.90 8.32
CA VAL A 170 19.69 18.25 8.70
C VAL A 170 18.46 19.14 8.58
N ASN A 171 17.94 19.58 9.72
CA ASN A 171 16.74 20.41 9.79
C ASN A 171 17.06 21.86 9.42
N ILE A 172 16.15 22.46 8.65
CA ILE A 172 16.11 23.86 8.31
C ILE A 172 14.74 24.40 8.69
N GLU A 173 14.72 25.35 9.63
CA GLU A 173 13.52 26.11 9.96
C GLU A 173 13.64 27.52 9.37
N LEU A 174 12.67 27.90 8.55
CA LEU A 174 12.66 29.19 7.86
C LEU A 174 12.06 30.24 8.81
N GLU A 175 12.88 31.14 9.32
CA GLU A 175 12.45 32.19 10.27
C GLU A 175 11.94 33.43 9.54
N SER A 176 12.59 33.78 8.43
CA SER A 176 12.28 34.98 7.66
C SER A 176 12.76 34.87 6.21
N ASP A 177 12.64 35.96 5.46
CA ASP A 177 13.16 36.09 4.10
C ASP A 177 14.69 36.04 4.01
N LYS A 178 15.39 36.28 5.13
CA LYS A 178 16.85 36.34 5.19
C LYS A 178 17.47 35.30 6.08
N ARG A 179 16.75 34.84 7.11
CA ARG A 179 17.28 34.00 8.18
C ARG A 179 16.62 32.63 8.23
N TYR A 180 17.42 31.65 8.62
CA TYR A 180 16.98 30.29 8.90
C TYR A 180 17.79 29.70 10.05
N THR A 181 17.19 28.75 10.75
CA THR A 181 17.85 27.96 11.79
C THR A 181 18.27 26.62 11.21
N LEU A 182 19.55 26.30 11.31
CA LEU A 182 20.10 25.00 10.91
C LEU A 182 20.29 24.15 12.16
N SER A 183 19.79 22.91 12.17
CA SER A 183 20.05 21.98 13.27
C SER A 183 20.22 20.53 12.81
N TYR A 184 21.12 19.80 13.47
CA TYR A 184 21.40 18.40 13.17
C TYR A 184 22.08 17.73 14.37
N ALA A 185 22.22 16.40 14.33
CA ALA A 185 22.96 15.67 15.35
C ALA A 185 23.92 14.65 14.72
N VAL A 186 25.21 14.77 15.02
CA VAL A 186 26.27 13.85 14.57
C VAL A 186 26.96 13.26 15.81
N GLY A 187 27.14 11.94 15.84
CA GLY A 187 27.85 11.27 16.94
C GLY A 187 27.25 11.53 18.34
N GLY A 188 25.93 11.76 18.42
CA GLY A 188 25.23 12.09 19.66
C GLY A 188 25.37 13.54 20.14
N LYS A 189 26.04 14.41 19.37
CA LYS A 189 26.15 15.85 19.66
C LYS A 189 25.15 16.62 18.80
N ALA A 190 24.24 17.32 19.43
CA ALA A 190 23.32 18.23 18.74
C ALA A 190 24.02 19.54 18.40
N PHE A 191 23.81 20.02 17.17
CA PHE A 191 24.21 21.31 16.66
C PHE A 191 22.96 22.11 16.31
N SER A 192 22.89 23.38 16.68
CA SER A 192 21.81 24.29 16.29
C SER A 192 22.34 25.72 16.24
N LYS A 193 22.12 26.42 15.12
CA LYS A 193 22.54 27.82 14.95
C LYS A 193 21.75 28.53 13.85
N GLU A 194 21.51 29.82 14.04
CA GLU A 194 20.87 30.71 13.06
C GLU A 194 21.89 31.26 12.05
N TYR A 195 21.49 31.33 10.78
CA TYR A 195 22.29 31.82 9.67
C TYR A 195 21.47 32.65 8.67
N ASN A 196 22.16 33.42 7.83
CA ASN A 196 21.53 34.06 6.68
C ASN A 196 21.72 33.25 5.39
N TYR A 197 20.77 33.34 4.46
CA TYR A 197 20.86 32.66 3.16
C TYR A 197 22.01 33.14 2.27
N THR A 198 22.51 34.36 2.47
CA THR A 198 23.65 34.89 1.70
C THR A 198 24.99 34.30 2.12
N ASP A 199 25.04 33.71 3.32
CA ASP A 199 26.30 33.37 3.97
C ASP A 199 26.70 31.94 3.61
N VAL A 200 28.00 31.75 3.37
CA VAL A 200 28.58 30.41 3.34
C VAL A 200 28.83 30.03 4.78
N VAL A 201 28.17 28.98 5.22
CA VAL A 201 28.20 28.52 6.60
C VAL A 201 29.21 27.38 6.70
N THR A 202 30.22 27.57 7.53
CA THR A 202 31.16 26.50 7.89
C THR A 202 30.76 25.92 9.24
N THR A 203 30.39 24.64 9.23
CA THR A 203 30.16 23.84 10.44
C THR A 203 31.33 22.88 10.65
N PRO A 204 31.45 22.20 11.81
CA PRO A 204 32.45 21.15 12.00
C PRO A 204 32.32 19.99 10.99
N ASP A 205 31.12 19.76 10.45
CA ASP A 205 30.81 18.55 9.69
C ASP A 205 30.70 18.81 8.18
N PHE A 206 30.35 20.03 7.77
CA PHE A 206 30.23 20.40 6.36
C PHE A 206 30.22 21.93 6.17
N ILE A 207 30.59 22.36 4.96
CA ILE A 207 30.39 23.72 4.47
C ILE A 207 29.06 23.72 3.70
N ILE A 208 28.19 24.69 3.96
CA ILE A 208 26.89 24.79 3.32
C ILE A 208 26.60 26.20 2.81
N LYS A 209 26.00 26.28 1.63
CA LYS A 209 25.41 27.49 1.07
C LYS A 209 23.96 27.22 0.72
N THR A 210 23.05 27.91 1.39
CA THR A 210 21.60 27.74 1.25
C THR A 210 21.02 28.93 0.49
N THR A 211 20.49 28.71 -0.71
CA THR A 211 19.93 29.79 -1.54
C THR A 211 18.42 29.59 -1.73
N PRO A 212 17.57 30.61 -1.52
CA PRO A 212 16.14 30.52 -1.81
C PRO A 212 15.88 30.23 -3.30
N THR A 213 14.85 29.44 -3.59
CA THR A 213 14.42 29.15 -4.97
C THR A 213 13.20 29.98 -5.36
N SER A 214 12.73 29.84 -6.59
CA SER A 214 11.46 30.43 -7.05
C SER A 214 10.22 29.93 -6.29
N PHE A 215 10.34 28.82 -5.55
CA PHE A 215 9.25 28.25 -4.76
C PHE A 215 9.20 28.80 -3.33
N PHE A 216 10.20 29.59 -2.93
CA PHE A 216 10.25 30.22 -1.62
C PHE A 216 9.09 31.21 -1.43
N ASN A 217 8.32 31.04 -0.36
CA ASN A 217 7.26 31.98 0.00
C ASN A 217 7.13 32.16 1.52
N LYS A 218 6.51 33.27 1.93
CA LYS A 218 6.34 33.62 3.35
C LYS A 218 5.42 32.68 4.13
N GLY A 219 4.54 31.95 3.44
CA GLY A 219 3.66 30.96 4.06
C GLY A 219 4.39 29.71 4.54
N MET A 220 5.70 29.60 4.25
CA MET A 220 6.55 28.50 4.68
C MET A 220 7.32 28.80 5.98
N PHE A 221 7.19 30.01 6.53
CA PHE A 221 7.87 30.36 7.78
C PHE A 221 7.34 29.53 8.95
N GLY A 222 8.26 29.05 9.79
CA GLY A 222 7.95 28.14 10.90
C GLY A 222 7.52 26.73 10.47
N LEU A 223 7.58 26.39 9.17
CA LEU A 223 7.38 25.00 8.74
C LEU A 223 8.70 24.23 8.88
N PRO A 224 8.67 23.01 9.47
CA PRO A 224 9.85 22.19 9.62
C PRO A 224 10.24 21.55 8.29
N PHE A 225 11.38 21.96 7.74
CA PHE A 225 12.02 21.28 6.61
C PHE A 225 13.26 20.54 7.09
N TYR A 226 13.65 19.51 6.35
CA TYR A 226 14.97 18.93 6.48
C TYR A 226 15.49 18.49 5.13
N PHE A 227 16.81 18.41 5.02
CA PHE A 227 17.46 17.78 3.88
C PHE A 227 18.39 16.68 4.37
N VAL A 228 18.69 15.75 3.49
CA VAL A 228 19.63 14.65 3.75
C VAL A 228 20.66 14.66 2.65
N VAL A 229 21.94 14.68 3.03
CA VAL A 229 23.04 14.44 2.10
C VAL A 229 23.25 12.93 2.02
N ASN A 230 22.94 12.33 0.89
CA ASN A 230 23.00 10.89 0.70
C ASN A 230 24.42 10.44 0.37
N SER A 231 24.86 9.31 0.94
CA SER A 231 26.09 8.67 0.45
C SER A 231 25.85 7.98 -0.89
N GLU A 232 26.88 7.86 -1.73
CA GLU A 232 26.78 7.16 -3.03
C GLU A 232 26.21 5.74 -2.88
N LYS A 233 26.59 5.04 -1.80
CA LYS A 233 26.05 3.71 -1.47
C LYS A 233 24.53 3.75 -1.27
N ASN A 234 24.02 4.72 -0.52
CA ASN A 234 22.58 4.84 -0.27
C ASN A 234 21.81 5.15 -1.56
N ILE A 235 22.34 6.04 -2.40
CA ILE A 235 21.74 6.37 -3.71
C ILE A 235 21.71 5.12 -4.59
N LYS A 236 22.78 4.32 -4.58
CA LYS A 236 22.85 3.06 -5.34
C LYS A 236 21.80 2.06 -4.89
N GLU A 237 21.71 1.81 -3.59
CA GLU A 237 20.71 0.90 -3.02
C GLU A 237 19.27 1.39 -3.30
N TYR A 238 19.05 2.70 -3.22
CA TYR A 238 17.77 3.33 -3.55
C TYR A 238 17.39 3.10 -5.04
N VAL A 239 18.29 3.37 -5.98
CA VAL A 239 18.03 3.18 -7.41
C VAL A 239 17.83 1.70 -7.72
N GLN A 240 18.68 0.81 -7.20
CA GLN A 240 18.59 -0.63 -7.48
C GLN A 240 17.31 -1.28 -6.93
N SER A 241 16.82 -0.86 -5.77
CA SER A 241 15.59 -1.39 -5.17
C SER A 241 14.32 -0.90 -5.86
N ASN A 242 14.35 0.29 -6.45
CA ASN A 242 13.19 0.91 -7.10
C ASN A 242 13.18 0.76 -8.64
N LEU A 243 14.31 0.39 -9.26
CA LEU A 243 14.41 0.18 -10.71
C LEU A 243 13.91 -1.21 -11.11
N LYS A 244 12.80 -1.27 -11.86
CA LYS A 244 12.20 -2.52 -12.35
C LYS A 244 12.29 -2.61 -13.87
N ALA A 245 13.39 -3.18 -14.37
CA ALA A 245 13.50 -3.53 -15.78
C ALA A 245 13.07 -4.99 -16.02
N ALA A 246 12.18 -5.20 -17.01
CA ALA A 246 11.66 -6.50 -17.42
C ALA A 246 11.36 -6.56 -18.92
N ILE A 247 11.42 -7.76 -19.52
CA ILE A 247 11.04 -7.97 -20.91
C ILE A 247 9.52 -7.79 -21.03
N LEU A 248 9.09 -6.85 -21.88
CA LEU A 248 7.67 -6.63 -22.16
C LEU A 248 7.18 -7.55 -23.27
N ASN A 249 7.91 -7.60 -24.39
CA ASN A 249 7.62 -8.47 -25.51
C ASN A 249 8.94 -8.83 -26.23
N ALA A 250 9.27 -10.12 -26.21
CA ALA A 250 10.50 -10.66 -26.82
C ALA A 250 10.45 -10.67 -28.35
N ASP A 251 9.27 -10.84 -28.96
CA ASP A 251 9.10 -10.82 -30.41
C ASP A 251 9.22 -9.40 -30.97
N ALA A 252 8.83 -8.40 -30.17
CA ALA A 252 8.93 -6.98 -30.52
C ALA A 252 10.24 -6.32 -30.04
N ASN A 253 11.13 -7.07 -29.39
CA ASN A 253 12.36 -6.58 -28.76
C ASN A 253 12.15 -5.37 -27.84
N THR A 254 11.15 -5.47 -26.95
CA THR A 254 10.78 -4.38 -26.05
C THR A 254 11.02 -4.73 -24.58
N ILE A 255 11.58 -3.76 -23.86
CA ILE A 255 11.85 -3.80 -22.43
C ILE A 255 11.01 -2.69 -21.77
N SER A 256 10.36 -3.02 -20.66
CA SER A 256 9.76 -2.01 -19.78
C SER A 256 10.71 -1.69 -18.63
N VAL A 257 10.82 -0.42 -18.30
CA VAL A 257 11.60 0.11 -17.17
C VAL A 257 10.74 1.05 -16.33
#